data_AF-A0A7C3V9Z6-F1
#
_entry.id   AF-A0A7C3V9Z6-F1
#
_cell.length_a   1.000
_cell.length_b   1.000
_cell.length_c   1.000
_cell.angle_alpha   90.00
_cell.angle_beta   90.00
_cell.angle_gamma   90.00
#
_symmetry.space_group_name_H-M   'P 1'
#
loop_
_entity.id
_entity.type
_entity.pdbx_description
1 polymer ?
#
loop_
_entity_poly.entity_id
_entity_poly.type
_entity_poly.pdbx_seq_one_letter_code
_entity_poly.pdbx_strand_id
1 'polypeptide(L)'
;MLKLYLFFGFLVFLLLASTSNAQSWPMFHNYLNHTGFSSSTAPTTAHLLWNYTTGSYVSSSPAVANGMIFIGSWDSDNHVYALNETNGQQIWNYTTGNKILSSPAVANGMIFIGS
;
A
#
# COMPACT_ATOMS: atom_id res chain seq x y z
N MET A 1 14.68 -28.78 -52.73
CA MET A 1 14.15 -28.39 -51.41
C MET A 1 15.31 -28.25 -50.43
N LEU A 2 15.72 -27.01 -50.09
CA LEU A 2 16.47 -26.73 -48.86
C LEU A 2 16.31 -25.22 -48.56
N LYS A 3 15.72 -24.89 -47.42
CA LYS A 3 15.45 -23.52 -46.96
C LYS A 3 16.71 -22.95 -46.31
N LEU A 4 17.19 -21.80 -46.78
CA LEU A 4 18.26 -21.03 -46.16
C LEU A 4 17.62 -20.01 -45.19
N TYR A 5 17.79 -20.21 -43.89
CA TYR A 5 17.27 -19.32 -42.85
C TYR A 5 18.18 -18.07 -42.73
N LEU A 6 17.60 -16.90 -43.00
CA LEU A 6 18.15 -15.60 -42.60
C LEU A 6 17.97 -15.44 -41.08
N PHE A 7 19.07 -15.27 -40.36
CA PHE A 7 19.08 -14.87 -38.96
C PHE A 7 18.50 -13.45 -38.83
N PHE A 8 17.24 -13.34 -38.43
CA PHE A 8 16.70 -12.08 -37.92
C PHE A 8 17.07 -11.96 -36.45
N GLY A 9 17.97 -11.04 -36.13
CA GLY A 9 18.32 -10.69 -34.76
C GLY A 9 17.11 -10.11 -34.04
N PHE A 10 16.58 -10.84 -33.08
CA PHE A 10 15.59 -10.33 -32.15
C PHE A 10 16.31 -9.95 -30.85
N LEU A 11 16.71 -8.68 -30.76
CA LEU A 11 17.21 -8.09 -29.53
C LEU A 11 16.04 -7.96 -28.56
N VAL A 12 15.91 -8.91 -27.64
CA VAL A 12 14.96 -8.83 -26.54
C VAL A 12 15.45 -7.74 -25.58
N PHE A 13 14.84 -6.56 -25.66
CA PHE A 13 14.99 -5.53 -24.64
C PHE A 13 14.24 -6.00 -23.38
N LEU A 14 14.96 -6.59 -22.44
CA LEU A 14 14.42 -6.87 -21.11
C LEU A 14 14.32 -5.52 -20.39
N LEU A 15 13.13 -4.92 -20.39
CA LEU A 15 12.83 -3.77 -19.55
C LEU A 15 12.80 -4.28 -18.11
N LEU A 16 13.92 -4.14 -17.40
CA LEU A 16 13.91 -4.19 -15.95
C LEU A 16 13.10 -2.96 -15.51
N ALA A 17 11.79 -3.14 -15.34
CA ALA A 17 11.02 -2.24 -14.52
C ALA A 17 11.65 -2.34 -13.13
N SER A 18 12.51 -1.38 -12.78
CA SER A 18 12.91 -1.20 -11.40
C SER A 18 11.62 -1.02 -10.64
N THR A 19 11.20 -2.01 -9.87
CA THR A 19 10.19 -1.79 -8.84
C THR A 19 10.80 -0.70 -7.98
N SER A 20 10.33 0.54 -8.12
CA SER A 20 10.52 1.53 -7.08
C SER A 20 10.03 0.81 -5.83
N ASN A 21 10.95 0.49 -4.93
CA ASN A 21 10.60 -0.17 -3.70
C ASN A 21 9.81 0.90 -2.93
N ALA A 22 8.50 0.98 -3.19
CA ALA A 22 7.61 1.91 -2.53
C ALA A 22 7.85 1.66 -1.04
N GLN A 23 8.32 2.69 -0.35
CA GLN A 23 8.84 2.50 0.98
C GLN A 23 7.71 1.98 1.87
N SER A 24 7.83 0.73 2.32
CA SER A 24 6.79 0.12 3.14
C SER A 24 6.79 0.71 4.55
N TRP A 25 5.61 0.82 5.13
CA TRP A 25 5.34 1.11 6.53
C TRP A 25 4.33 0.08 7.06
N PRO A 26 4.75 -1.18 7.25
CA PRO A 26 3.82 -2.31 7.34
C PRO A 26 3.02 -2.36 8.64
N MET A 27 3.38 -1.59 9.67
CA MET A 27 2.75 -1.63 10.99
C MET A 27 2.94 -0.31 11.74
N PHE A 28 2.29 -0.21 12.90
CA PHE A 28 2.49 0.90 13.83
C PHE A 28 3.98 1.14 14.09
N HIS A 29 4.42 2.38 13.90
CA HIS A 29 5.82 2.78 14.07
C HIS A 29 6.85 1.98 13.24
N ASN A 30 6.43 1.47 12.07
CA ASN A 30 7.23 0.89 10.98
C ASN A 30 7.90 -0.47 11.28
N TYR A 31 8.70 -0.54 12.33
CA TYR A 31 9.54 -1.69 12.69
C TYR A 31 9.09 -2.36 13.98
N LEU A 32 9.56 -3.58 14.23
CA LEU A 32 9.24 -4.36 15.44
C LEU A 32 9.62 -3.67 16.76
N ASN A 33 10.57 -2.73 16.73
CA ASN A 33 10.98 -1.93 17.89
C ASN A 33 10.22 -0.59 18.01
N HIS A 34 9.22 -0.35 17.16
CA HIS A 34 8.31 0.80 17.17
C HIS A 34 9.00 2.17 17.25
N THR A 35 10.07 2.38 16.47
CA THR A 35 10.80 3.67 16.48
C THR A 35 10.06 4.79 15.78
N GLY A 36 9.16 4.49 14.83
CA GLY A 36 8.52 5.51 14.00
C GLY A 36 9.51 6.26 13.10
N PHE A 37 10.70 5.69 12.89
CA PHE A 37 11.75 6.31 12.10
C PHE A 37 11.64 5.95 10.61
N SER A 38 11.87 6.94 9.75
CA SER A 38 12.06 6.77 8.31
C SER A 38 13.44 7.27 7.92
N SER A 39 14.15 6.53 7.06
CA SER A 39 15.37 7.00 6.41
C SER A 39 15.11 7.93 5.21
N SER A 40 13.85 8.05 4.78
CA SER A 40 13.47 8.96 3.68
C SER A 40 13.71 10.41 4.06
N THR A 41 14.24 11.19 3.13
CA THR A 41 14.25 12.65 3.25
C THR A 41 12.82 13.18 3.03
N ALA A 42 12.30 13.91 4.02
CA ALA A 42 11.02 14.59 3.85
C ALA A 42 11.14 15.71 2.79
N PRO A 43 10.09 15.97 2.00
CA PRO A 43 10.10 17.08 1.07
C PRO A 43 10.19 18.42 1.83
N THR A 44 10.84 19.41 1.23
CA THR A 44 10.98 20.76 1.82
C THR A 44 9.67 21.54 1.83
N THR A 45 8.71 21.15 0.99
CA THR A 45 7.34 21.66 0.97
C THR A 45 6.35 20.49 0.87
N ALA A 46 5.20 20.63 1.52
CA ALA A 46 4.13 19.64 1.44
C ALA A 46 3.01 20.15 0.53
N HIS A 47 2.63 19.32 -0.45
CA HIS A 47 1.44 19.52 -1.28
C HIS A 47 0.52 18.32 -1.12
N LEU A 48 -0.78 18.55 -0.96
CA LEU A 48 -1.76 17.48 -0.91
C LEU A 48 -1.79 16.75 -2.26
N LEU A 49 -1.38 15.48 -2.28
CA LEU A 49 -1.39 14.65 -3.50
C LEU A 49 -2.81 14.15 -3.81
N TRP A 50 -3.48 13.60 -2.81
CA TRP A 50 -4.85 13.10 -2.90
C TRP A 50 -5.47 13.04 -1.50
N ASN A 51 -6.79 12.92 -1.43
CA ASN A 51 -7.52 12.62 -0.21
C ASN A 51 -8.55 11.51 -0.47
N TYR A 52 -8.95 10.84 0.60
CA TYR A 52 -10.04 9.86 0.57
C TYR A 52 -10.93 10.10 1.80
N THR A 53 -12.22 10.26 1.58
CA THR A 53 -13.20 10.48 2.65
C THR A 53 -13.81 9.15 3.09
N THR A 54 -13.54 8.75 4.32
CA THR A 54 -14.23 7.63 4.98
C THR A 54 -15.62 8.04 5.47
N GLY A 55 -16.47 7.07 5.82
CA GLY A 55 -17.81 7.35 6.33
C GLY A 55 -17.86 7.94 7.75
N SER A 56 -16.76 7.85 8.52
CA SER A 56 -16.67 8.29 9.91
C SER A 56 -15.21 8.38 10.37
N TYR A 57 -15.00 8.51 11.68
CA TYR A 57 -13.70 8.61 12.33
C TYR A 57 -12.72 7.52 11.90
N VAL A 58 -11.48 7.94 11.70
CA VAL A 58 -10.30 7.08 11.57
C VAL A 58 -9.42 7.41 12.78
N SER A 59 -9.29 6.46 13.71
CA SER A 59 -8.59 6.69 14.99
C SER A 59 -7.24 5.99 15.08
N SER A 60 -6.91 5.13 14.12
CA SER A 60 -5.68 4.33 14.12
C SER A 60 -4.66 4.88 13.13
N SER A 61 -3.40 4.44 13.24
CA SER A 61 -2.38 4.74 12.22
C SER A 61 -2.61 3.87 10.96
N PRO A 62 -2.30 4.38 9.75
CA PRO A 62 -2.30 3.56 8.54
C PRO A 62 -1.11 2.59 8.50
N ALA A 63 -1.25 1.52 7.70
CA ALA A 63 -0.12 0.71 7.25
C ALA A 63 0.02 0.80 5.72
N VAL A 64 1.26 0.84 5.22
CA VAL A 64 1.57 0.93 3.79
C VAL A 64 2.40 -0.28 3.37
N ALA A 65 1.90 -1.08 2.44
CA ALA A 65 2.63 -2.20 1.88
C ALA A 65 2.09 -2.56 0.50
N ASN A 66 2.98 -3.03 -0.38
CA ASN A 66 2.61 -3.56 -1.69
C ASN A 66 1.79 -2.57 -2.56
N GLY A 67 2.11 -1.27 -2.50
CA GLY A 67 1.40 -0.23 -3.27
C GLY A 67 0.01 0.12 -2.72
N MET A 68 -0.31 -0.34 -1.51
CA MET A 68 -1.60 -0.12 -0.86
C MET A 68 -1.44 0.50 0.52
N ILE A 69 -2.46 1.26 0.91
CA ILE A 69 -2.62 1.85 2.24
C ILE A 69 -3.83 1.20 2.91
N PHE A 70 -3.64 0.67 4.11
CA PHE A 70 -4.67 0.03 4.91
C PHE A 70 -5.06 0.92 6.08
N ILE A 71 -6.36 1.13 6.27
CA ILE A 71 -6.94 1.90 7.38
C ILE A 71 -8.22 1.24 7.87
N GLY A 72 -8.53 1.42 9.16
CA GLY A 72 -9.83 1.11 9.74
C GLY A 72 -10.66 2.37 9.98
N SER A 73 -11.98 2.27 9.84
CA SER A 73 -12.92 3.34 10.16
C SER A 73 -14.01 2.87 11.12
N TRP A 74 -14.58 3.82 11.87
CA TRP A 74 -15.75 3.61 12.73
C TRP A 74 -17.03 4.06 12.03
N ASP A 75 -17.11 3.83 10.73
CA ASP A 75 -18.33 4.11 9.99
C ASP A 75 -19.43 3.10 10.34
N SER A 76 -20.62 3.29 9.76
CA SER A 76 -21.82 2.50 10.09
C SER A 76 -21.57 0.99 10.07
N ASP A 77 -20.70 0.55 9.18
CA ASP A 77 -20.43 -0.85 8.90
C ASP A 77 -19.01 -1.27 9.35
N ASN A 78 -18.29 -0.39 10.06
CA ASN A 78 -16.93 -0.61 10.56
C ASN A 78 -15.98 -1.17 9.49
N HIS A 79 -15.77 -0.41 8.41
CA HIS A 79 -14.95 -0.86 7.29
C HIS A 79 -13.44 -0.77 7.56
N VAL A 80 -12.74 -1.82 7.14
CA VAL A 80 -11.34 -1.73 6.72
C VAL A 80 -11.31 -1.31 5.25
N TYR A 81 -10.46 -0.36 4.91
CA TYR A 81 -10.23 0.06 3.52
C TYR A 81 -8.82 -0.29 3.09
N ALA A 82 -8.68 -0.70 1.82
CA ALA A 82 -7.41 -0.67 1.11
C ALA A 82 -7.49 0.36 -0.01
N LEU A 83 -6.59 1.34 0.04
CA LEU A 83 -6.48 2.42 -0.91
C LEU A 83 -5.22 2.24 -1.75
N ASN A 84 -5.27 2.66 -3.01
CA ASN A 84 -4.09 2.76 -3.85
C ASN A 84 -3.18 3.88 -3.33
N GLU A 85 -1.90 3.56 -3.09
CA GLU A 85 -0.95 4.50 -2.49
C GLU A 85 -0.70 5.75 -3.36
N THR A 86 -0.77 5.62 -4.68
CA THR A 86 -0.41 6.70 -5.62
C THR A 86 -1.55 7.67 -5.85
N ASN A 87 -2.81 7.20 -5.88
CA ASN A 87 -3.95 8.03 -6.27
C ASN A 87 -5.11 8.06 -5.26
N GLY A 88 -5.01 7.32 -4.15
CA GLY A 88 -6.01 7.31 -3.08
C GLY A 88 -7.30 6.56 -3.40
N GLN A 89 -7.43 5.94 -4.58
CA GLN A 89 -8.64 5.22 -4.96
C GLN A 89 -8.81 3.96 -4.10
N GLN A 90 -10.04 3.71 -3.65
CA GLN A 90 -10.37 2.46 -2.98
C GLN A 90 -10.18 1.29 -3.94
N ILE A 91 -9.36 0.32 -3.53
CA ILE A 91 -9.18 -0.95 -4.23
C ILE A 91 -10.22 -1.95 -3.75
N TRP A 92 -10.38 -2.06 -2.43
CA TRP A 92 -11.40 -2.88 -1.78
C TRP A 92 -11.71 -2.36 -0.38
N ASN A 93 -12.82 -2.82 0.19
CA ASN A 93 -13.14 -2.67 1.60
C ASN A 93 -13.58 -4.01 2.21
N TYR A 94 -13.59 -4.08 3.54
CA TYR A 94 -14.05 -5.24 4.29
C TYR A 94 -14.80 -4.79 5.54
N THR A 95 -16.04 -5.25 5.69
CA THR A 95 -16.91 -4.97 6.85
C THR A 95 -16.49 -5.82 8.04
N THR A 96 -16.13 -5.19 9.16
CA THR A 96 -15.86 -5.90 10.41
C THR A 96 -17.09 -5.91 11.31
N GLY A 97 -17.05 -6.70 12.39
CA GLY A 97 -18.18 -6.82 13.33
C GLY A 97 -18.25 -5.72 14.39
N ASN A 98 -17.21 -4.88 14.54
CA ASN A 98 -17.11 -3.87 15.59
C ASN A 98 -16.15 -2.75 15.20
N LYS A 99 -16.09 -1.67 15.99
CA LYS A 99 -15.27 -0.49 15.73
C LYS A 99 -13.79 -0.83 15.63
N ILE A 100 -13.15 -0.38 14.56
CA ILE A 100 -11.73 -0.62 14.34
C ILE A 100 -10.90 0.45 15.04
N LEU A 101 -10.39 0.11 16.23
CA LEU A 101 -9.50 0.97 17.02
C LEU A 101 -8.01 0.71 16.74
N SER A 102 -7.69 -0.47 16.22
CA SER A 102 -6.33 -0.96 16.11
C SER A 102 -5.66 -0.52 14.80
N SER A 103 -4.38 -0.17 14.87
CA SER A 103 -3.56 0.04 13.67
C SER A 103 -3.36 -1.28 12.91
N PRO A 104 -3.42 -1.30 11.57
CA PRO A 104 -3.14 -2.49 10.79
C PRO A 104 -1.69 -2.95 10.89
N ALA A 105 -1.48 -4.25 10.72
CA ALA A 105 -0.17 -4.86 10.51
C ALA A 105 -0.19 -5.75 9.26
N VAL A 106 0.84 -5.63 8.42
CA VAL A 106 0.98 -6.41 7.19
C VAL A 106 2.15 -7.37 7.33
N ALA A 107 1.91 -8.67 7.16
CA ALA A 107 2.93 -9.69 7.17
C ALA A 107 2.53 -10.88 6.30
N ASN A 108 3.48 -11.46 5.56
CA ASN A 108 3.27 -12.65 4.73
C ASN A 108 2.07 -12.54 3.77
N GLY A 109 1.86 -11.36 3.18
CA GLY A 109 0.74 -11.11 2.27
C GLY A 109 -0.63 -11.00 2.93
N MET A 110 -0.69 -11.01 4.26
CA MET A 110 -1.92 -10.87 5.04
C MET A 110 -1.94 -9.53 5.79
N ILE A 111 -3.15 -9.08 6.10
CA ILE A 111 -3.41 -7.86 6.88
C ILE A 111 -4.12 -8.29 8.17
N PHE A 112 -3.59 -7.83 9.29
CA PHE A 112 -4.10 -8.12 10.63
C PHE A 112 -4.60 -6.83 11.25
N ILE A 113 -5.88 -6.79 11.63
CA ILE A 113 -6.54 -5.63 12.23
C ILE A 113 -7.51 -6.15 13.29
N GLY A 114 -7.46 -5.57 14.49
CA GLY A 114 -8.39 -5.87 15.57
C GLY A 114 -9.56 -4.90 15.63
N SER A 115 -10.78 -5.44 15.70
CA SER A 115 -12.06 -4.75 15.95
C SER A 115 -12.56 -5.02 17.37
#